data_AF-A0A540VAK4-F1
#
_entry.id   AF-A0A540VAK4-F1
#
_cell.length_a   1.000
_cell.length_b   1.000
_cell.length_c   1.000
_cell.angle_alpha   90.00
_cell.angle_beta   90.00
_cell.angle_gamma   90.00
#
_symmetry.space_group_name_H-M   'P 1'
#
loop_
_entity.id
_entity.type
_entity.pdbx_description
1 polymer ?
#
loop_
_entity_poly.entity_id
_entity_poly.type
_entity_poly.pdbx_seq_one_letter_code
_entity_poly.pdbx_strand_id
1 'polypeptide(L)'
;MRPNVKPLTHWLIYKGYTVRFQERRPEQVTGVLTTPEGQVPFQYDPQRRVIHLPDQRILINAYGWEVDEDDPEAATPSAEDHDAAGDKNHGH
;
A
#
# COMPACT_ATOMS: atom_id res chain seq x y z
N MET A 1 7.43 -17.70 -11.40
CA MET A 1 6.38 -16.89 -10.73
C MET A 1 6.57 -15.43 -11.12
N ARG A 2 5.50 -14.65 -11.34
CA ARG A 2 5.60 -13.20 -11.59
C ARG A 2 5.46 -12.46 -10.25
N PRO A 3 6.27 -11.42 -9.97
CA PRO A 3 6.14 -10.66 -8.74
C PRO A 3 4.79 -9.94 -8.67
N ASN A 4 4.13 -9.97 -7.51
CA ASN A 4 2.89 -9.26 -7.30
C ASN A 4 3.16 -7.78 -6.99
N VAL A 5 3.03 -6.95 -8.01
CA VAL A 5 3.22 -5.49 -7.92
C VAL A 5 1.91 -4.73 -7.66
N LYS A 6 0.77 -5.41 -7.50
CA LYS A 6 -0.52 -4.74 -7.28
C LYS A 6 -0.53 -3.81 -6.05
N PRO A 7 -0.02 -4.22 -4.88
CA PRO A 7 0.03 -3.33 -3.71
C PRO A 7 0.88 -2.08 -3.97
N LEU A 8 2.04 -2.25 -4.62
CA LEU A 8 2.90 -1.14 -5.03
C LEU A 8 2.17 -0.18 -5.96
N THR A 9 1.46 -0.69 -6.98
CA THR A 9 0.71 0.16 -7.92
C THR A 9 -0.38 0.97 -7.21
N HIS A 10 -1.11 0.37 -6.27
CA HIS A 10 -2.11 1.11 -5.49
C HIS A 10 -1.47 2.24 -4.67
N TRP A 11 -0.38 1.94 -3.96
CA TRP A 11 0.36 2.94 -3.20
C TRP A 11 0.78 4.14 -4.08
N LEU A 12 1.30 3.86 -5.28
CA LEU A 12 1.70 4.89 -6.24
C LEU A 12 0.52 5.77 -6.70
N ILE A 13 -0.64 5.16 -6.97
CA ILE A 13 -1.85 5.90 -7.36
C ILE A 13 -2.30 6.82 -6.23
N TYR A 14 -2.30 6.36 -4.99
CA TYR A 14 -2.68 7.18 -3.84
C TYR A 14 -1.73 8.36 -3.61
N LYS A 15 -0.45 8.18 -3.91
CA LYS A 15 0.54 9.27 -3.86
C LYS A 15 0.51 10.20 -5.07
N GLY A 16 -0.18 9.83 -6.14
CA GLY A 16 -0.12 10.55 -7.42
C GLY A 16 1.23 10.44 -8.12
N TYR A 17 1.99 9.36 -7.83
CA TYR A 17 3.30 9.12 -8.45
C TYR A 17 3.15 8.30 -9.72
N THR A 18 4.11 8.47 -10.64
CA THR A 18 4.24 7.57 -11.81
C THR A 18 5.46 6.68 -11.65
N VAL A 19 5.46 5.53 -12.32
CA VAL A 19 6.53 4.54 -12.19
C VAL A 19 7.04 4.07 -13.54
N ARG A 20 8.36 3.94 -13.64
CA ARG A 20 9.05 3.24 -14.72
C ARG A 20 9.79 2.04 -14.13
N PHE A 21 9.26 0.84 -14.38
CA PHE A 21 9.90 -0.40 -13.98
C PHE A 21 11.15 -0.65 -14.83
N GLN A 22 12.24 -1.06 -14.18
CA GLN A 22 13.47 -1.47 -14.84
C GLN A 22 13.64 -2.98 -14.80
N GLU A 23 13.47 -3.60 -13.63
CA GLU A 23 13.57 -5.04 -13.46
C GLU A 23 12.44 -5.59 -12.58
N ARG A 24 11.97 -6.80 -12.89
CA ARG A 24 10.92 -7.49 -12.15
C ARG A 24 11.32 -8.94 -11.91
N ARG A 25 11.88 -9.22 -10.74
CA ARG A 25 12.16 -10.57 -10.23
C ARG A 25 11.16 -10.92 -9.13
N PRO A 26 10.91 -12.22 -8.87
CA PRO A 26 9.99 -12.65 -7.82
C PRO A 26 10.31 -12.08 -6.44
N GLU A 27 11.60 -11.94 -6.14
CA GLU A 27 12.15 -11.46 -4.87
C GLU A 27 12.27 -9.93 -4.82
N GLN A 28 12.40 -9.29 -5.99
CA GLN A 28 12.75 -7.88 -6.07
C GLN A 28 12.27 -7.24 -7.36
N VAL A 29 11.65 -6.07 -7.23
CA VAL A 29 11.23 -5.22 -8.36
C VAL A 29 11.94 -3.88 -8.21
N THR A 30 12.58 -3.41 -9.28
CA THR A 30 13.31 -2.14 -9.25
C THR A 30 12.82 -1.19 -10.35
N GLY A 31 13.07 0.09 -10.15
CA GLY A 31 12.76 1.10 -11.14
C GLY A 31 12.94 2.50 -10.62
N VAL A 32 12.25 3.43 -11.28
CA VAL A 32 12.25 4.85 -10.95
C VAL A 32 10.82 5.31 -10.72
N LEU A 33 10.60 5.98 -9.60
CA LEU A 33 9.38 6.73 -9.31
C LEU A 33 9.56 8.16 -9.80
N THR A 34 8.54 8.73 -10.43
CA THR A 34 8.47 10.18 -10.68
C THR A 34 7.55 10.78 -9.63
N THR A 35 8.14 11.54 -8.74
CA THR A 35 7.48 12.32 -7.69
C THR A 35 7.43 13.80 -8.11
N PRO A 36 6.65 14.65 -7.42
CA PRO A 36 6.67 16.10 -7.68
C PRO A 36 8.06 16.74 -7.49
N GLU A 37 8.90 16.17 -6.64
CA GLU A 37 10.26 16.67 -6.35
C GLU A 37 11.30 16.17 -7.36
N GLY A 38 10.98 15.12 -8.12
CA GLY A 38 11.85 14.55 -9.14
C GLY A 38 11.80 13.04 -9.24
N GLN A 39 12.81 12.49 -9.91
CA GLN A 39 12.94 11.05 -10.13
C GLN A 39 13.71 10.39 -8.99
N VAL A 40 13.11 9.37 -8.40
CA VAL A 40 13.66 8.66 -7.24
C VAL A 40 13.78 7.17 -7.57
N PRO A 41 14.97 6.56 -7.50
CA PRO A 41 15.12 5.13 -7.70
C PRO A 41 14.46 4.37 -6.53
N PHE A 42 13.83 3.23 -6.81
CA PHE A 42 13.21 2.40 -5.79
C PHE A 42 13.56 0.93 -5.96
N GLN A 43 13.45 0.20 -4.85
CA GLN A 43 13.43 -1.26 -4.82
C GLN A 43 12.21 -1.71 -4.04
N TYR A 44 11.52 -2.73 -4.51
CA TYR A 44 10.32 -3.27 -3.89
C TYR A 44 10.48 -4.77 -3.68
N ASP A 45 10.32 -5.22 -2.44
CA ASP A 45 10.24 -6.63 -2.07
C ASP A 45 8.76 -7.06 -2.10
N PRO A 46 8.32 -7.89 -3.06
CA PRO A 46 6.92 -8.29 -3.17
C PRO A 46 6.47 -9.27 -2.07
N GLN A 47 7.40 -10.00 -1.45
CA GLN A 47 7.08 -10.97 -0.40
C GLN A 47 6.82 -10.25 0.93
N ARG A 48 7.68 -9.29 1.25
CA ARG A 48 7.60 -8.49 2.48
C ARG A 48 6.73 -7.24 2.32
N ARG A 49 6.40 -6.86 1.09
CA ARG A 49 5.69 -5.62 0.73
C ARG A 49 6.39 -4.38 1.30
N VAL A 50 7.69 -4.32 1.06
CA VAL A 50 8.55 -3.22 1.51
C VAL A 50 9.03 -2.45 0.29
N ILE A 51 8.87 -1.13 0.31
CA ILE A 51 9.44 -0.21 -0.66
C ILE A 51 10.68 0.43 -0.02
N HIS A 52 11.82 0.29 -0.68
CA HIS A 52 13.05 0.98 -0.34
C HIS A 52 13.24 2.15 -1.31
N LEU A 53 13.31 3.35 -0.73
CA LEU A 53 13.73 4.59 -1.37
C LEU A 53 15.14 4.95 -0.86
N PRO A 54 15.84 5.93 -1.46
CA PRO A 54 17.20 6.30 -1.02
C PRO A 54 17.25 6.72 0.45
N ASP A 55 16.23 7.45 0.91
CA ASP A 55 16.21 8.08 2.22
C ASP A 55 15.31 7.38 3.24
N GLN A 56 14.49 6.42 2.80
CA GLN A 56 13.49 5.80 3.65
C GLN A 56 13.06 4.41 3.21
N ARG A 57 12.45 3.68 4.15
CA ARG A 57 11.83 2.38 3.95
C ARG A 57 10.36 2.48 4.32
N ILE A 58 9.49 2.02 3.44
CA ILE A 58 8.04 2.12 3.59
C ILE A 58 7.47 0.69 3.56
N LEU A 59 6.73 0.33 4.60
CA LEU A 59 5.99 -0.93 4.66
C LEU A 59 4.57 -0.70 4.16
N ILE A 60 4.07 -1.57 3.28
CA ILE A 60 2.70 -1.47 2.78
C ILE A 60 1.91 -2.78 2.98
N ASN A 61 0.60 -2.66 3.20
CA ASN A 61 -0.29 -3.81 3.24
C ASN A 61 -0.69 -4.29 1.82
N ALA A 62 -1.52 -5.32 1.73
CA ALA A 62 -1.99 -5.88 0.46
C ALA A 62 -2.84 -4.90 -0.38
N TYR A 63 -3.38 -3.85 0.24
CA TYR A 63 -4.20 -2.82 -0.40
C TYR A 63 -3.36 -1.62 -0.87
N GLY A 64 -2.08 -1.55 -0.51
CA GLY A 64 -1.18 -0.44 -0.86
C GLY A 64 -1.19 0.71 0.15
N TRP A 65 -1.64 0.47 1.38
CA TRP A 65 -1.63 1.45 2.45
C TRP A 65 -0.34 1.32 3.24
N GLU A 66 0.25 2.44 3.63
CA GLU A 66 1.41 2.47 4.51
C GLU A 66 1.00 1.97 5.90
N VAL A 67 1.84 1.13 6.49
CA VAL A 67 1.63 0.60 7.84
C VAL A 67 2.90 0.84 8.65
N ASP A 68 2.72 1.18 9.92
CA ASP A 68 3.82 1.27 10.86
C ASP A 68 4.29 -0.13 11.24
N GLU A 69 5.60 -0.33 11.40
CA GLU A 69 6.15 -1.62 11.84
C GLU A 69 5.72 -1.95 13.29
N ASP A 70 5.34 -0.94 14.07
CA ASP A 70 4.92 -1.04 15.46
C ASP A 70 3.39 -1.10 15.66
N ASP A 71 2.58 -0.90 14.61
CA ASP A 71 1.11 -0.91 14.69
C ASP A 71 0.47 -1.87 13.67
N PRO A 72 0.23 -3.14 14.08
CA PRO A 72 -0.39 -4.13 13.19
C PRO A 72 -1.91 -3.90 13.00
N GLU A 73 -2.54 -3.00 13.77
CA GLU A 73 -4.00 -2.80 13.79
C GLU A 73 -4.47 -1.84 12.67
N ALA A 74 -3.63 -0.87 12.28
CA ALA A 74 -3.84 0.02 11.14
C ALA A 74 -3.96 -0.69 9.77
N ALA A 75 -3.60 -1.98 9.69
CA ALA A 75 -3.70 -2.77 8.47
C ALA A 75 -5.13 -3.21 8.12
N THR A 76 -6.09 -3.01 9.02
CA THR A 76 -7.51 -3.34 8.83
C THR A 76 -8.24 -2.13 8.27
N PRO A 77 -8.91 -2.20 7.11
CA PRO A 77 -9.85 -1.14 6.74
C PRO A 77 -10.90 -1.07 7.84
N SER A 78 -11.05 0.07 8.51
CA SER A 78 -12.14 0.32 9.46
C SER A 78 -13.46 -0.06 8.81
N ALA A 79 -13.97 -1.24 9.16
CA ALA A 79 -15.28 -1.73 8.78
C ALA A 79 -16.35 -1.25 9.77
N GLU A 80 -16.22 0.00 10.24
CA GLU A 80 -17.17 0.65 11.13
C GLU A 80 -17.90 1.76 10.38
N ASP A 81 -18.78 1.33 9.50
CA ASP A 81 -20.06 2.01 9.26
C ASP A 81 -21.14 0.92 9.27
N HIS A 82 -21.36 0.34 10.45
CA HIS A 82 -22.57 -0.37 10.76
C HIS A 82 -23.14 0.27 12.02
N ASP A 83 -23.71 1.45 11.84
CA ASP A 83 -24.58 2.03 12.85
C ASP A 83 -25.88 1.22 12.86
N ALA A 84 -25.89 0.21 13.73
CA ALA A 84 -27.09 -0.45 14.18
C ALA A 84 -27.63 0.30 15.39
N ALA A 85 -28.66 1.13 15.21
CA ALA A 85 -29.63 1.43 16.27
C ALA A 85 -30.90 2.09 15.71
N GLY A 86 -32.01 1.35 15.75
CA GLY A 86 -33.33 1.87 15.43
C GLY A 86 -34.47 0.91 15.75
N ASP A 87 -34.31 0.06 16.76
CA ASP A 87 -35.44 -0.64 17.38
C ASP A 87 -36.45 0.39 17.91
N LYS A 88 -37.66 0.39 17.32
CA LYS A 88 -38.86 0.91 17.97
C LYS A 88 -40.02 -0.05 17.71
N ASN A 89 -40.11 -1.02 18.60
CA ASN A 89 -41.30 -1.37 19.39
C ASN A 89 -42.69 -1.47 18.73
N HIS A 90 -43.24 -2.69 18.84
CA HIS A 90 -44.63 -3.13 19.01
C HIS A 90 -45.75 -2.09 19.28
N GLY A 91 -46.88 -2.29 18.58
CA GLY A 91 -48.23 -2.33 19.17
C GLY A 91 -49.07 -1.05 19.13
N HIS A 92 -50.08 -0.99 18.25
CA HIS A 92 -51.49 -1.37 18.49
C HIS A 92 -52.30 -1.14 17.21
#